data_AF-W2STK6-F1
#
_entry.id   AF-W2STK6-F1
#
_cell.length_a   1.000
_cell.length_b   1.000
_cell.length_c   1.000
_cell.angle_alpha   90.00
_cell.angle_beta   90.00
_cell.angle_gamma   90.00
#
_symmetry.space_group_name_H-M   'P 1'
#
loop_
_entity.id
_entity.type
_entity.pdbx_description
1 polymer ?
#
loop_
_entity_poly.entity_id
_entity_poly.type
_entity_poly.pdbx_seq_one_letter_code
_entity_poly.pdbx_strand_id
1 'polypeptide(L)'
;AISVLSTRPQSIDEVAEANARHTEYGKTNKELKTSWAVLNEQHILLRSVAGSGVDQMTSLTQEWEKFELMLDSHQQMIKEQVEVLKSNVDTRVKAVNDESEKLLARWNQFKPKAKPCKEIGSNTRFNYCRAATHPLRIHTSLPQR
;
A
#
# COMPACT_ATOMS: atom_id res chain seq x y z
N ALA A 1 9.70 18.38 -7.29
CA ALA A 1 8.29 18.25 -7.69
C ALA A 1 8.07 17.18 -8.76
N ILE A 2 8.55 17.37 -10.00
CA ILE A 2 8.32 16.42 -11.12
C ILE A 2 8.72 14.98 -10.79
N SER A 3 9.92 14.78 -10.25
CA SER A 3 10.39 13.45 -9.85
C SER A 3 9.43 12.77 -8.87
N VAL A 4 8.89 13.50 -7.89
CA VAL A 4 7.94 12.97 -6.90
C VAL A 4 6.61 12.60 -7.56
N LEU A 5 6.08 13.46 -8.44
CA LEU A 5 4.82 13.20 -9.15
C LEU A 5 4.91 12.00 -10.12
N SER A 6 6.11 11.67 -10.58
CA SER A 6 6.36 10.52 -11.46
C SER A 6 6.66 9.22 -10.71
N THR A 7 6.93 9.28 -9.40
CA THR A 7 7.28 8.09 -8.62
C THR A 7 6.03 7.37 -8.15
N ARG A 8 5.98 6.07 -8.43
CA ARG A 8 4.87 5.22 -8.03
C ARG A 8 5.11 4.64 -6.63
N PRO A 9 4.29 4.97 -5.62
CA PRO A 9 4.45 4.42 -4.27
C PRO A 9 4.19 2.91 -4.25
N GLN A 10 4.97 2.16 -3.49
CA GLN A 10 4.91 0.69 -3.39
C GLN A 10 4.46 0.20 -2.01
N SER A 11 4.42 1.08 -1.01
CA SER A 11 4.02 0.76 0.36
C SER A 11 2.95 1.73 0.88
N ILE A 12 2.27 1.37 1.97
CA ILE A 12 1.24 2.23 2.57
C ILE A 12 1.84 3.53 3.12
N ASP A 13 3.05 3.47 3.66
CA ASP A 13 3.77 4.64 4.17
C ASP A 13 4.17 5.57 3.01
N GLU A 14 4.66 5.01 1.90
CA GLU A 14 4.94 5.78 0.68
C GLU A 14 3.68 6.37 0.05
N VAL A 15 2.55 5.66 0.09
CA VAL A 15 1.24 6.19 -0.35
C VAL A 15 0.83 7.39 0.52
N ALA A 16 1.02 7.31 1.83
CA ALA A 16 0.73 8.41 2.74
C ALA A 16 1.62 9.62 2.48
N GLU A 17 2.93 9.40 2.30
CA GLU A 17 3.85 10.48 1.93
C GLU A 17 3.49 11.09 0.57
N ALA A 18 3.23 10.27 -0.45
CA ALA A 18 2.84 10.74 -1.78
C ALA A 18 1.56 11.60 -1.74
N ASN A 19 0.57 11.22 -0.92
CA ASN A 19 -0.64 12.02 -0.69
C ASN A 19 -0.33 13.36 -0.01
N ALA A 20 0.54 13.36 1.00
CA ALA A 20 0.93 14.59 1.69
C ALA A 20 1.63 15.56 0.73
N ARG A 21 2.58 15.06 -0.08
CA ARG A 21 3.28 15.84 -1.11
C ARG A 21 2.33 16.36 -2.18
N HIS A 22 1.42 15.51 -2.68
CA HIS A 22 0.42 15.92 -3.68
C HIS A 22 -0.45 17.07 -3.13
N THR A 23 -0.88 16.98 -1.87
CA THR A 23 -1.67 18.02 -1.21
C THR A 23 -0.90 19.33 -1.09
N GLU A 24 0.37 19.26 -0.68
CA GLU A 24 1.26 20.42 -0.61
C GLU A 24 1.42 21.09 -1.98
N TYR A 25 1.72 20.31 -3.02
CA TYR A 25 1.85 20.82 -4.39
C TYR A 25 0.53 21.38 -4.93
N GLY A 26 -0.61 20.78 -4.60
CA GLY A 26 -1.92 21.30 -4.99
C GLY A 26 -2.23 22.65 -4.33
N LYS A 27 -1.77 22.86 -3.09
CA LYS A 27 -1.89 24.15 -2.40
C LYS A 27 -1.01 25.20 -3.06
N THR A 28 0.28 24.92 -3.23
CA THR A 28 1.23 25.87 -3.84
C THR A 28 0.87 26.17 -5.30
N ASN A 29 0.33 25.19 -6.05
CA ASN A 29 -0.19 25.41 -7.40
C ASN A 29 -1.30 26.46 -7.43
N LYS A 30 -2.26 26.40 -6.49
CA LYS A 30 -3.36 27.39 -6.40
C LYS A 30 -2.85 28.79 -6.06
N GLU A 31 -1.93 28.89 -5.11
CA GLU A 31 -1.29 30.15 -4.72
C GLU A 31 -0.55 30.78 -5.91
N LEU A 32 0.29 29.98 -6.60
CA LEU A 32 1.04 30.44 -7.76
C LEU A 32 0.15 30.80 -8.94
N LYS A 33 -0.94 30.07 -9.18
CA LYS A 33 -1.92 30.38 -10.23
C LYS A 33 -2.61 31.74 -10.00
N THR A 34 -2.86 32.08 -8.74
CA THR A 34 -3.41 33.38 -8.36
C THR A 34 -2.42 34.51 -8.66
N SER A 35 -1.16 34.34 -8.26
CA SER A 35 -0.09 35.30 -8.58
C SER A 35 0.17 35.41 -10.09
N TRP A 36 0.07 34.29 -10.80
CA TRP A 36 0.25 34.22 -12.25
C TRP A 36 -0.83 34.99 -13.02
N ALA A 37 -2.09 34.94 -12.58
CA ALA A 37 -3.17 35.71 -13.19
C ALA A 37 -2.87 37.22 -13.18
N VAL A 38 -2.42 37.74 -12.03
CA VAL A 38 -2.04 39.15 -11.88
C VAL A 38 -0.86 39.50 -12.78
N LEU A 39 0.16 38.64 -12.82
CA LEU A 39 1.35 38.86 -13.65
C LEU A 39 1.03 38.81 -15.15
N ASN A 40 0.13 37.92 -15.57
CA ASN A 40 -0.33 37.83 -16.94
C ASN A 40 -1.14 39.07 -17.36
N GLU A 41 -2.00 39.61 -16.49
CA GLU A 41 -2.69 40.89 -16.74
C GLU A 41 -1.69 42.03 -16.96
N GLN A 42 -0.69 42.15 -16.09
CA GLN A 42 0.38 43.16 -16.23
C GLN A 42 1.17 42.96 -17.52
N HIS A 43 1.49 41.72 -17.88
CA HIS A 43 2.19 41.39 -19.11
C HIS A 43 1.40 41.76 -20.37
N ILE A 44 0.08 41.52 -20.38
CA ILE A 44 -0.83 41.94 -21.47
C ILE A 44 -0.81 43.46 -21.61
N LEU A 45 -0.91 44.20 -20.50
CA LEU A 45 -0.85 45.65 -20.50
C LEU A 45 0.51 46.16 -21.03
N LEU A 46 1.62 45.59 -20.56
CA LEU A 46 2.95 45.94 -21.05
C LEU A 46 3.10 45.71 -22.55
N ARG A 47 2.59 44.59 -23.09
CA ARG A 47 2.59 44.33 -24.54
C ARG A 47 1.77 45.36 -25.30
N SER A 48 0.64 45.79 -24.75
CA SER A 48 -0.20 46.82 -25.36
C SER A 48 0.48 48.19 -25.45
N VAL A 49 1.40 48.49 -24.52
CA VAL A 49 2.10 49.79 -24.43
C VAL A 49 3.48 49.76 -25.12
N ALA A 50 4.21 48.66 -25.01
CA ALA A 50 5.61 48.54 -25.45
C ALA A 50 5.81 47.84 -26.80
N GLY A 51 4.75 47.26 -27.40
CA GLY A 51 4.83 46.52 -28.66
C GLY A 51 5.31 45.07 -28.52
N SER A 52 5.79 44.46 -29.61
CA SER A 52 5.97 43.00 -29.78
C SER A 52 7.23 42.38 -29.12
N GLY A 53 7.73 42.96 -28.03
CA GLY A 53 9.03 42.59 -27.44
C GLY A 53 9.02 41.54 -26.32
N VAL A 54 7.86 41.06 -25.86
CA VAL A 54 7.74 40.23 -24.64
C VAL A 54 7.02 38.91 -24.94
N ASP A 55 7.77 37.84 -25.23
CA ASP A 55 7.26 36.50 -25.58
C ASP A 55 7.71 35.38 -24.61
N GLN A 56 8.20 35.74 -23.41
CA GLN A 56 8.65 34.74 -22.42
C GLN A 56 7.49 34.03 -21.69
N MET A 57 6.28 34.60 -21.72
CA MET A 57 5.10 34.08 -21.01
C MET A 57 4.64 32.71 -21.54
N THR A 58 4.72 32.50 -22.85
CA THR A 58 4.17 31.30 -23.51
C THR A 58 4.89 30.02 -23.06
N SER A 59 6.21 30.06 -22.92
CA SER A 59 7.00 28.89 -22.47
C SER A 59 6.64 28.49 -21.04
N LEU A 60 6.48 29.47 -20.14
CA LEU A 60 6.12 29.20 -18.75
C LEU A 60 4.70 28.65 -18.63
N THR A 61 3.76 29.15 -19.43
CA THR A 61 2.40 28.59 -19.51
C THR A 61 2.41 27.11 -19.90
N GLN A 62 3.21 26.72 -20.89
CA GLN A 62 3.31 25.32 -21.33
C GLN A 62 3.91 24.40 -20.26
N GLU A 63 4.95 24.85 -19.56
CA GLU A 63 5.52 24.10 -18.44
C GLU A 63 4.53 23.96 -17.29
N TRP A 64 3.72 24.98 -17.06
CA TRP A 64 2.67 24.99 -16.03
C TRP A 64 1.55 24.00 -16.36
N GLU A 65 1.02 24.03 -17.59
CA GLU A 65 0.01 23.08 -18.06
C GLU A 65 0.51 21.63 -17.91
N LYS A 66 1.78 21.38 -18.26
CA LYS A 66 2.40 20.07 -18.05
C LYS A 66 2.43 19.69 -16.57
N PHE A 67 2.74 20.62 -15.68
CA PHE A 67 2.74 20.39 -14.24
C PHE A 67 1.33 20.06 -13.70
N GLU A 68 0.29 20.77 -14.14
CA GLU A 68 -1.10 20.49 -13.77
C GLU A 68 -1.53 19.09 -14.23
N LEU A 69 -1.19 18.71 -15.46
CA LEU A 69 -1.43 17.35 -15.97
C LEU A 69 -0.72 16.28 -15.13
N MET A 70 0.52 16.53 -14.71
CA MET A 70 1.27 15.61 -13.84
C MET A 70 0.66 15.52 -12.44
N LEU A 71 0.12 16.62 -11.90
CA LEU A 71 -0.60 16.58 -10.62
C LEU A 71 -1.85 15.71 -10.70
N ASP A 72 -2.67 15.89 -11.74
CA ASP A 72 -3.88 15.09 -11.93
C ASP A 72 -3.55 13.60 -12.12
N SER A 73 -2.54 13.31 -12.93
CA SER A 73 -2.05 11.94 -13.12
C SER A 73 -1.53 11.31 -11.83
N HIS A 74 -0.78 12.07 -11.01
CA HIS A 74 -0.28 11.59 -9.73
C HIS A 74 -1.43 11.22 -8.76
N GLN A 75 -2.52 11.99 -8.75
CA GLN A 75 -3.68 11.66 -7.93
C GLN A 75 -4.35 10.35 -8.37
N GLN A 76 -4.45 10.11 -9.68
CA GLN A 76 -4.95 8.84 -10.20
C GLN A 76 -4.01 7.69 -9.83
N MET A 77 -2.70 7.89 -10.01
CA MET A 77 -1.67 6.92 -9.67
C MET A 77 -1.74 6.49 -8.20
N ILE A 78 -1.87 7.44 -7.26
CA ILE A 78 -1.99 7.12 -5.83
C ILE A 78 -3.22 6.25 -5.56
N LYS A 79 -4.37 6.60 -6.14
CA LYS A 79 -5.60 5.81 -5.98
C LYS A 79 -5.44 4.39 -6.50
N GLU A 80 -4.84 4.23 -7.67
CA GLU A 80 -4.54 2.90 -8.23
C GLU A 80 -3.63 2.09 -7.32
N GLN A 81 -2.57 2.70 -6.76
CA GLN A 81 -1.66 1.98 -5.85
C GLN A 81 -2.35 1.54 -4.56
N VAL A 82 -3.30 2.32 -4.03
CA VAL A 82 -4.13 1.89 -2.89
C VAL A 82 -4.91 0.62 -3.22
N GLU A 83 -5.54 0.54 -4.39
CA GLU A 83 -6.31 -0.64 -4.79
C GLU A 83 -5.43 -1.86 -5.03
N VAL A 84 -4.22 -1.68 -5.59
CA VAL A 84 -3.23 -2.76 -5.71
C VAL A 84 -2.83 -3.30 -4.33
N LEU A 85 -2.52 -2.42 -3.38
CA LEU A 85 -2.13 -2.83 -2.03
C LEU A 85 -3.25 -3.57 -1.30
N LYS A 86 -4.50 -3.10 -1.42
CA LYS A 86 -5.68 -3.78 -0.88
C LYS A 86 -5.84 -5.19 -1.46
N SER A 87 -5.78 -5.32 -2.79
CA SER A 87 -5.88 -6.61 -3.49
C SER A 87 -4.80 -7.60 -3.03
N ASN A 88 -3.57 -7.11 -2.84
CA ASN A 88 -2.47 -7.93 -2.34
C ASN A 88 -2.73 -8.44 -0.91
N VAL A 89 -3.27 -7.58 -0.03
CA VAL A 89 -3.64 -7.97 1.34
C VAL A 89 -4.78 -9.00 1.30
N ASP A 90 -5.84 -8.77 0.53
CA ASP A 90 -6.97 -9.69 0.41
C ASP A 90 -6.54 -11.07 -0.07
N THR A 91 -5.65 -11.12 -1.07
CA THR A 91 -5.10 -12.38 -1.59
C THR A 91 -4.34 -13.12 -0.50
N ARG A 92 -3.53 -12.43 0.29
CA ARG A 92 -2.77 -13.04 1.40
C ARG A 92 -3.68 -13.51 2.53
N VAL A 93 -4.72 -12.74 2.87
CA VAL A 93 -5.71 -13.12 3.88
C VAL A 93 -6.44 -14.41 3.47
N LYS A 94 -6.88 -14.49 2.21
CA LYS A 94 -7.50 -15.71 1.66
C LYS A 94 -6.56 -16.90 1.77
N ALA A 95 -5.30 -16.75 1.35
CA ALA A 95 -4.31 -17.83 1.44
C ALA A 95 -4.09 -18.33 2.88
N VAL A 96 -4.03 -17.42 3.86
CA VAL A 96 -3.88 -17.79 5.29
C VAL A 96 -5.13 -18.51 5.80
N ASN A 97 -6.32 -18.05 5.43
CA ASN A 97 -7.57 -18.70 5.80
C ASN A 97 -7.65 -20.12 5.22
N ASP A 98 -7.33 -20.29 3.94
CA ASP A 98 -7.30 -21.61 3.28
C ASP A 98 -6.33 -22.57 3.99
N GLU A 99 -5.14 -22.10 4.38
CA GLU A 99 -4.18 -22.92 5.14
C GLU A 99 -4.68 -23.24 6.55
N SER A 100 -5.38 -22.31 7.21
CA SER A 100 -6.01 -22.55 8.50
C SER A 100 -7.11 -23.62 8.43
N GLU A 101 -7.94 -23.60 7.38
CA GLU A 101 -8.96 -24.61 7.14
C GLU A 101 -8.34 -25.99 6.87
N LYS A 102 -7.29 -26.06 6.05
CA LYS A 102 -6.52 -27.31 5.83
C LYS A 102 -5.93 -27.83 7.13
N LEU A 103 -5.37 -26.94 7.96
CA LEU A 103 -4.84 -27.31 9.27
C LEU A 103 -5.93 -27.85 10.19
N LEU A 104 -7.10 -27.21 10.24
CA LEU A 104 -8.24 -27.65 11.03
C LEU A 104 -8.76 -29.02 10.55
N ALA A 105 -8.84 -29.24 9.25
CA ALA A 105 -9.24 -30.53 8.68
C ALA A 105 -8.26 -31.65 9.08
N ARG A 106 -6.94 -31.38 8.96
CA ARG A 106 -5.88 -32.30 9.40
C ARG A 106 -5.95 -32.56 10.90
N TRP A 107 -6.15 -31.51 11.70
CA TRP A 107 -6.33 -31.64 13.15
C TRP A 107 -7.52 -32.52 13.49
N ASN A 108 -8.67 -32.31 12.85
CA ASN A 108 -9.86 -33.14 13.10
C ASN A 108 -9.65 -34.61 12.72
N GLN A 109 -8.85 -34.89 11.70
CA GLN A 109 -8.51 -36.24 11.27
C GLN A 109 -7.52 -36.93 12.22
N PHE A 110 -6.49 -36.21 12.67
CA PHE A 110 -5.36 -36.79 13.41
C PHE A 110 -5.38 -36.46 14.92
N LYS A 111 -6.39 -35.73 15.42
CA LYS A 111 -6.47 -35.39 16.84
C LYS A 111 -6.48 -36.68 17.67
N PRO A 112 -5.68 -36.75 18.75
CA PRO A 112 -5.67 -37.90 19.62
C PRO A 112 -7.09 -38.17 20.13
N LYS A 113 -7.58 -39.39 19.91
CA LYS A 113 -8.81 -39.84 20.57
C LYS A 113 -8.51 -39.89 22.06
N ALA A 114 -9.34 -39.24 22.87
CA ALA A 114 -9.30 -39.42 24.31
C ALA A 114 -9.52 -40.90 24.59
N LYS A 115 -8.49 -41.63 25.00
CA LYS A 115 -8.71 -42.95 25.59
C LYS A 115 -9.45 -42.69 26.90
N PRO A 116 -10.63 -43.29 27.13
CA PRO A 116 -11.21 -43.22 28.46
C PRO A 116 -10.19 -43.84 29.40
N CYS A 117 -9.74 -43.08 30.40
CA CYS A 117 -9.03 -43.64 31.53
C CYS A 117 -10.00 -44.64 32.15
N LYS A 118 -9.85 -45.93 31.84
CA LYS A 118 -10.53 -46.95 32.61
C LYS A 118 -9.90 -46.91 33.98
N GLU A 119 -10.70 -46.57 34.98
CA GLU A 119 -10.36 -46.84 36.38
C GLU A 119 -10.13 -48.35 36.49
N ILE A 120 -8.85 -48.73 36.55
CA ILE A 120 -8.49 -50.09 36.95
C ILE A 120 -8.62 -50.08 38.47
N GLY A 121 -9.54 -50.90 38.95
CA GLY A 121 -9.91 -51.00 40.35
C GLY A 121 -8.71 -51.09 41.29
N SER A 122 -8.88 -50.42 42.43
CA SER A 122 -8.21 -50.59 43.71
C SER A 122 -7.00 -51.51 43.73
N ASN A 123 -5.82 -50.92 43.54
CA ASN A 123 -4.65 -51.03 44.41
C ASN A 123 -3.35 -50.96 43.58
N THR A 124 -2.49 -50.04 43.98
CA THR A 124 -1.10 -49.83 43.58
C THR A 124 -0.79 -49.33 42.15
N ARG A 125 -0.17 -48.13 42.20
CA ARG A 125 1.01 -47.67 41.45
C ARG A 125 0.72 -46.63 40.37
N PHE A 126 1.19 -45.42 40.68
CA PHE A 126 1.28 -44.24 39.81
C PHE A 126 1.46 -44.63 38.34
N ASN A 127 0.40 -44.49 37.55
CA ASN A 127 0.48 -44.63 36.12
C ASN A 127 0.73 -43.23 35.53
N TYR A 128 1.96 -43.02 35.07
CA TYR A 128 2.30 -41.94 34.16
C TYR A 128 1.38 -42.03 32.93
N CYS A 129 0.42 -41.12 32.82
CA CYS A 129 -0.20 -40.81 31.54
C CYS A 129 0.85 -40.11 30.65
N ARG A 130 1.75 -40.88 30.04
CA ARG A 130 2.58 -40.36 28.95
C ARG A 130 1.65 -40.22 27.75
N ALA A 131 1.07 -39.03 27.59
CA ALA A 131 0.44 -38.64 26.34
C ALA A 131 1.44 -38.97 25.22
N ALA A 132 1.08 -39.90 24.35
CA ALA A 132 1.85 -40.17 23.15
C ALA A 132 1.63 -39.00 22.17
N THR A 133 2.13 -37.81 22.53
CA THR A 133 2.46 -36.78 21.55
C THR A 133 3.68 -37.29 20.81
N HIS A 134 3.45 -38.04 19.73
CA HIS A 134 4.43 -38.07 18.65
C HIS A 134 4.64 -36.61 18.24
N PRO A 135 5.87 -36.08 18.25
CA PRO A 135 6.10 -34.72 17.79
C PRO A 135 5.62 -34.64 16.35
N LEU A 136 4.69 -33.72 16.08
CA LEU A 136 4.35 -33.32 14.72
C LEU A 136 5.66 -32.90 14.06
N ARG A 137 6.24 -33.76 13.22
CA ARG A 137 7.37 -33.40 12.38
C ARG A 137 6.80 -32.47 11.30
N ILE A 138 6.76 -31.18 11.61
CA ILE A 138 6.49 -30.14 10.63
C ILE A 138 7.66 -30.20 9.65
N HIS A 139 7.45 -30.81 8.49
CA HIS A 139 8.41 -30.73 7.38
C HIS A 139 8.33 -29.30 6.83
N THR A 140 9.04 -28.37 7.47
CA THR A 140 9.40 -27.11 6.83
C THR A 140 10.53 -27.43 5.86
N SER A 141 10.20 -27.66 4.60
CA SER A 141 11.18 -27.58 3.52
C SER A 141 11.62 -26.13 3.39
N LEU A 142 12.67 -25.74 4.12
CA LEU A 142 13.41 -24.52 3.80
C LEU A 142 14.06 -24.69 2.41
N PRO A 143 13.89 -23.73 1.49
CA PRO A 143 14.71 -23.71 0.29
C PRO A 143 16.15 -23.35 0.69
N GLN A 144 17.09 -24.23 0.38
CA GLN A 144 18.51 -23.92 0.51
C GLN A 144 18.92 -22.90 -0.55
N ARG A 145 19.65 -21.87 -0.11
CA ARG A 145 20.40 -20.94 -0.98
C ARG A 145 21.54 -21.66 -1.67
#